data_AF-A0A183DS96-F1
#
_entry.id   AF-A0A183DS96-F1
#
_cell.length_a   1.000
_cell.length_b   1.000
_cell.length_c   1.000
_cell.angle_alpha   90.00
_cell.angle_beta   90.00
_cell.angle_gamma   90.00
#
_symmetry.space_group_name_H-M   'P 1'
#
loop_
_entity.id
_entity.type
_entity.pdbx_description
1 polymer ?
#
loop_
_entity_poly.entity_id
_entity_poly.type
_entity_poly.pdbx_seq_one_letter_code
_entity_poly.pdbx_strand_id
1 'polypeptide(L)'
;MKLPSDEKGRVLNADLSKLIMDIFKTRTNTSDFIVASLLLLDDEKTCGNVRQTLEKEDFCKEKFIVSLSTTGIEYVAKLAEWMLRHTNAQEWNDMRNMFYALFAVLFWPDYEARKCAGDILGNCITDKGIAFCVSALDSLFNYITSGLAQQEWNDMRNMFYALFAVLFWPDYEARKCASDILGNCITDKGIAFCVSALDSLFHYITSGLAQQVHKRATTTKDEGNDRIMNNKLFSAAMHKLLISFDAKQEDFDMGVSFITSGLLVSCCSELGKLQIL
;
A
#
# COMPACT_ATOMS: atom_id res chain seq x y z
N MET A 1 15.60 -36.62 -1.38
CA MET A 1 14.19 -36.98 -1.66
C MET A 1 13.53 -35.73 -2.22
N LYS A 2 13.40 -35.65 -3.56
CA LYS A 2 12.82 -34.49 -4.25
C LYS A 2 11.31 -34.73 -4.37
N LEU A 3 10.51 -33.78 -3.88
CA LEU A 3 9.10 -33.69 -4.25
C LEU A 3 9.03 -33.11 -5.68
N PRO A 4 8.24 -33.69 -6.59
CA PRO A 4 7.99 -33.09 -7.89
C PRO A 4 6.98 -31.94 -7.75
N SER A 5 7.32 -30.83 -8.38
CA SER A 5 6.44 -29.73 -8.77
C SER A 5 5.38 -30.24 -9.75
N ASP A 6 4.12 -30.23 -9.32
CA ASP A 6 2.96 -30.55 -10.16
C ASP A 6 2.04 -29.30 -10.14
N GLU A 7 2.47 -28.21 -10.80
CA GLU A 7 1.56 -27.15 -11.27
C GLU A 7 0.77 -27.70 -12.45
N LYS A 8 -0.28 -28.48 -12.15
CA LYS A 8 -1.30 -28.85 -13.15
C LYS A 8 -2.35 -27.76 -13.20
N GLY A 9 -2.35 -26.96 -14.28
CA GLY A 9 -3.42 -26.02 -14.58
C GLY A 9 -4.79 -26.70 -14.51
N ARG A 10 -5.79 -26.02 -13.94
CA ARG A 10 -7.16 -26.55 -13.83
C ARG A 10 -7.82 -26.53 -15.21
N VAL A 11 -8.09 -27.71 -15.76
CA VAL A 11 -8.89 -27.83 -16.99
C VAL A 11 -10.38 -27.74 -16.62
N LEU A 12 -10.99 -26.58 -16.90
CA LEU A 12 -12.44 -26.40 -16.78
C LEU A 12 -13.16 -27.21 -17.89
N ASN A 13 -14.28 -27.87 -17.56
CA ASN A 13 -15.16 -28.45 -18.58
C ASN A 13 -15.71 -27.33 -19.49
N ALA A 14 -15.89 -27.62 -20.79
CA ALA A 14 -16.33 -26.68 -21.82
C ALA A 14 -17.60 -25.90 -21.43
N ASP A 15 -18.60 -26.56 -20.84
CA ASP A 15 -19.84 -25.90 -20.42
C ASP A 15 -19.63 -24.91 -19.28
N LEU A 16 -18.78 -25.27 -18.31
CA LEU A 16 -18.43 -24.40 -17.18
C LEU A 16 -17.54 -23.23 -17.64
N SER A 17 -16.56 -23.49 -18.49
CA SER A 17 -15.71 -22.45 -19.09
C SER A 17 -16.54 -21.44 -19.88
N LYS A 18 -17.53 -21.91 -20.66
CA LYS A 18 -18.45 -21.04 -21.38
C LYS A 18 -19.26 -20.15 -20.44
N LEU A 19 -19.83 -20.72 -19.37
CA LEU A 19 -20.58 -19.96 -18.37
C LEU A 19 -19.72 -18.89 -17.70
N ILE A 20 -18.50 -19.24 -17.28
CA ILE A 20 -17.59 -18.29 -16.63
C ILE A 20 -17.17 -17.19 -17.61
N MET A 21 -16.90 -17.52 -18.87
CA MET A 21 -16.60 -16.54 -19.92
C MET A 21 -17.78 -15.60 -20.19
N ASP A 22 -19.01 -16.09 -20.13
CA ASP A 22 -20.20 -15.25 -20.30
C ASP A 22 -20.31 -14.26 -19.13
N ILE A 23 -20.11 -14.71 -17.88
CA ILE A 23 -20.06 -13.83 -16.69
C ILE A 23 -18.95 -12.78 -16.82
N PHE A 24 -17.76 -13.21 -17.25
CA PHE A 24 -16.61 -12.32 -17.46
C PHE A 24 -16.88 -11.23 -18.52
N LYS A 25 -17.61 -11.58 -19.58
CA LYS A 25 -17.96 -10.64 -20.66
C LYS A 25 -19.08 -9.68 -20.29
N THR A 26 -20.09 -10.13 -19.55
CA THR A 26 -21.25 -9.29 -19.21
C THR A 26 -20.90 -8.22 -18.19
N ARG A 27 -19.98 -8.51 -17.25
CA ARG A 27 -19.50 -7.57 -16.22
C ARG A 27 -20.62 -6.89 -15.43
N THR A 28 -21.76 -7.56 -15.30
CA THR A 28 -22.96 -7.00 -14.68
C THR A 28 -22.85 -6.92 -13.17
N ASN A 29 -22.00 -7.77 -12.57
CA ASN A 29 -21.70 -7.80 -11.14
C ASN A 29 -20.19 -7.83 -10.95
N THR A 30 -19.69 -6.90 -10.11
CA THR A 30 -18.27 -6.72 -9.84
C THR A 30 -17.63 -7.93 -9.16
N SER A 31 -18.31 -8.52 -8.18
CA SER A 31 -17.82 -9.70 -7.46
C SER A 31 -17.75 -10.92 -8.40
N ASP A 32 -18.80 -11.12 -9.19
CA ASP A 32 -18.84 -12.23 -10.16
C ASP A 32 -17.77 -12.06 -11.24
N PHE A 33 -17.53 -10.83 -11.70
CA PHE A 33 -16.45 -10.51 -12.63
C PHE A 33 -15.07 -10.85 -12.08
N ILE A 34 -14.77 -10.48 -10.83
CA ILE A 34 -13.48 -10.79 -10.19
C ILE A 34 -13.30 -12.30 -10.04
N VAL A 35 -14.32 -12.99 -9.53
CA VAL A 35 -14.25 -14.45 -9.33
C VAL A 35 -14.10 -15.17 -10.67
N ALA A 36 -14.87 -14.76 -11.69
CA ALA A 36 -14.73 -15.30 -13.04
C ALA A 36 -13.33 -15.03 -13.62
N SER A 37 -12.77 -13.85 -13.40
CA SER A 37 -11.42 -13.52 -13.85
C SER A 37 -10.38 -14.43 -13.21
N LEU A 38 -10.43 -14.62 -11.89
CA LEU A 38 -9.52 -15.54 -11.18
C LEU A 38 -9.62 -16.97 -11.72
N LEU A 39 -10.84 -17.47 -11.95
CA LEU A 39 -11.05 -18.82 -12.48
C LEU A 39 -10.50 -19.01 -13.90
N LEU A 40 -10.54 -17.97 -14.72
CA LEU A 40 -10.05 -18.01 -16.10
C LEU A 40 -8.54 -17.74 -16.21
N LEU A 41 -7.93 -17.07 -15.23
CA LEU A 41 -6.48 -16.88 -15.19
C LEU A 41 -5.73 -18.20 -14.99
N ASP A 42 -6.36 -19.18 -14.33
CA ASP A 42 -5.83 -20.54 -14.15
C ASP A 42 -5.99 -21.45 -15.39
N ASP A 43 -6.72 -20.99 -16.43
CA ASP A 43 -6.90 -21.71 -17.68
C ASP A 43 -5.99 -21.14 -18.78
N GLU A 44 -5.05 -21.97 -19.27
CA GLU A 44 -4.03 -21.56 -20.24
C GLU A 44 -4.62 -20.92 -21.52
N LYS A 45 -5.81 -21.35 -21.94
CA LYS A 45 -6.45 -20.88 -23.17
C LYS A 45 -7.03 -19.48 -23.04
N THR A 46 -7.43 -19.09 -21.82
CA THR A 46 -8.14 -17.83 -21.58
C THR A 46 -7.29 -16.81 -20.84
N CYS A 47 -6.26 -17.25 -20.12
CA CYS A 47 -5.33 -16.44 -19.34
C CYS A 47 -4.84 -15.18 -20.08
N GLY A 48 -4.32 -15.30 -21.31
CA GLY A 48 -3.80 -14.16 -22.05
C GLY A 48 -4.84 -13.07 -22.36
N ASN A 49 -6.06 -13.48 -22.76
CA ASN A 49 -7.15 -12.54 -23.05
C ASN A 49 -7.67 -11.86 -21.78
N VAL A 50 -7.79 -12.63 -20.69
CA VAL A 50 -8.23 -12.11 -19.40
C VAL A 50 -7.20 -11.12 -18.86
N ARG A 51 -5.92 -11.47 -18.88
CA ARG A 51 -4.83 -10.57 -18.45
C ARG A 51 -4.85 -9.22 -19.18
N GLN A 52 -4.92 -9.22 -20.51
CA GLN A 52 -5.00 -7.96 -21.29
C GLN A 52 -6.24 -7.13 -20.95
N THR A 53 -7.33 -7.79 -20.60
CA THR A 53 -8.56 -7.12 -20.19
C THR A 53 -8.39 -6.46 -18.83
N LEU A 54 -7.82 -7.19 -17.86
CA LEU A 54 -7.58 -6.73 -16.51
C LEU A 54 -6.57 -5.58 -16.45
N GLU A 55 -5.52 -5.61 -17.27
CA GLU A 55 -4.55 -4.50 -17.39
C GLU A 55 -5.23 -3.17 -17.74
N LYS A 56 -6.27 -3.21 -18.58
CA LYS A 56 -7.02 -2.04 -19.04
C LYS A 56 -8.20 -1.68 -18.15
N GLU A 57 -8.57 -2.55 -17.22
CA GLU A 57 -9.75 -2.35 -16.39
C GLU A 57 -9.47 -1.37 -15.26
N ASP A 58 -10.38 -0.42 -15.07
CA ASP A 58 -10.28 0.58 -14.01
C ASP A 58 -11.06 0.09 -12.78
N PHE A 59 -10.35 -0.59 -11.88
CA PHE A 59 -10.87 -1.14 -10.62
C PHE A 59 -11.26 -0.07 -9.60
N CYS A 60 -10.92 1.19 -9.85
CA CYS A 60 -11.14 2.29 -8.91
C CYS A 60 -12.34 3.15 -9.26
N LYS A 61 -13.13 2.78 -10.28
CA LYS A 61 -14.42 3.43 -10.51
C LYS A 61 -15.30 3.29 -9.27
N GLU A 62 -15.91 4.40 -8.85
CA GLU A 62 -16.80 4.48 -7.69
C GLU A 62 -17.87 3.38 -7.68
N LYS A 63 -18.45 3.04 -8.85
CA LYS A 63 -19.42 1.94 -8.98
C LYS A 63 -18.83 0.55 -8.70
N PHE A 64 -17.54 0.34 -8.98
CA PHE A 64 -16.84 -0.92 -8.73
C PHE A 64 -16.66 -1.12 -7.23
N ILE A 65 -16.09 -0.12 -6.54
CA ILE A 65 -15.80 -0.15 -5.12
C ILE A 65 -17.08 -0.25 -4.27
N VAL A 66 -18.09 0.59 -4.54
CA VAL A 66 -19.34 0.63 -3.75
C VAL A 66 -20.16 -0.66 -3.86
N SER A 67 -19.95 -1.45 -4.91
CA SER A 67 -20.67 -2.70 -5.16
C SER A 67 -20.04 -3.94 -4.49
N LEU A 68 -18.86 -3.81 -3.88
CA LEU A 68 -18.13 -4.94 -3.32
C LEU A 68 -18.52 -5.20 -1.85
N SER A 69 -18.75 -6.47 -1.55
CA SER A 69 -18.83 -6.96 -0.17
C SER A 69 -17.43 -7.15 0.42
N THR A 70 -17.32 -7.31 1.74
CA THR A 70 -16.07 -7.67 2.42
C THR A 70 -15.41 -8.93 1.84
N THR A 71 -16.20 -9.94 1.48
CA THR A 71 -15.65 -11.13 0.81
C THR A 71 -15.22 -10.84 -0.63
N GLY A 72 -15.93 -9.94 -1.33
CA GLY A 72 -15.59 -9.51 -2.68
C GLY A 72 -14.26 -8.76 -2.75
N ILE A 73 -13.97 -7.89 -1.77
CA ILE A 73 -12.73 -7.12 -1.74
C ILE A 73 -11.50 -8.02 -1.49
N GLU A 74 -11.63 -9.12 -0.73
CA GLU A 74 -10.53 -10.09 -0.58
C GLU A 74 -10.17 -10.76 -1.92
N TYR A 75 -11.17 -11.01 -2.78
CA TYR A 75 -10.91 -11.55 -4.13
C TYR A 75 -10.24 -10.52 -5.04
N VAL A 76 -10.47 -9.22 -4.85
CA VAL A 76 -9.69 -8.16 -5.53
C VAL A 76 -8.21 -8.28 -5.18
N ALA A 77 -7.88 -8.45 -3.90
CA ALA A 77 -6.50 -8.61 -3.47
C ALA A 77 -5.85 -9.86 -4.08
N LYS A 78 -6.56 -11.00 -4.11
CA LYS A 78 -6.07 -12.23 -4.76
C LYS A 78 -5.85 -12.07 -6.25
N LEU A 79 -6.74 -11.32 -6.93
CA LEU A 79 -6.60 -11.02 -8.35
C LEU A 79 -5.35 -10.16 -8.61
N ALA A 80 -5.15 -9.12 -7.79
CA ALA A 80 -3.97 -8.28 -7.85
C ALA A 80 -2.69 -9.07 -7.55
N GLU A 81 -2.71 -9.96 -6.54
CA GLU A 81 -1.60 -10.86 -6.22
C GLU A 81 -1.22 -11.72 -7.43
N TRP A 82 -2.20 -12.40 -8.02
CA TRP A 82 -1.95 -13.26 -9.18
C TRP A 82 -1.29 -12.46 -10.31
N MET A 83 -1.85 -11.29 -10.65
CA MET A 83 -1.32 -10.44 -11.71
C MET A 83 0.10 -9.96 -11.43
N LEU A 84 0.37 -9.49 -10.19
CA LEU A 84 1.69 -8.97 -9.81
C LEU A 84 2.76 -10.07 -9.77
N ARG A 85 2.43 -11.28 -9.30
CA ARG A 85 3.35 -12.42 -9.27
C ARG A 85 3.77 -12.87 -10.68
N HIS A 86 2.82 -12.89 -11.61
CA HIS A 86 3.00 -13.36 -12.99
C HIS A 86 3.43 -12.26 -13.98
N THR A 87 3.76 -11.07 -13.48
CA THR A 87 4.24 -9.96 -14.30
C THR A 87 5.74 -9.73 -14.08
N ASN A 88 6.45 -9.45 -15.18
CA ASN A 88 7.86 -9.09 -15.13
C ASN A 88 8.02 -7.67 -14.57
N ALA A 89 9.12 -7.42 -13.84
CA ALA A 89 9.35 -6.12 -13.21
C ALA A 89 9.31 -4.93 -14.18
N GLN A 90 9.69 -5.15 -15.44
CA GLN A 90 9.68 -4.14 -16.51
C GLN A 90 8.27 -3.71 -16.93
N GLU A 91 7.26 -4.54 -16.68
CA GLU A 91 5.86 -4.34 -17.08
C GLU A 91 4.99 -3.82 -15.92
N TRP A 92 5.54 -3.62 -14.71
CA TRP A 92 4.75 -3.19 -13.55
C TRP A 92 4.18 -1.78 -13.67
N ASN A 93 4.79 -0.92 -14.48
CA ASN A 93 4.23 0.40 -14.76
C ASN A 93 2.89 0.30 -15.49
N ASP A 94 2.71 -0.76 -16.30
CA ASP A 94 1.46 -1.06 -17.00
C ASP A 94 0.44 -1.75 -16.08
N MET A 95 0.88 -2.25 -14.91
CA MET A 95 0.05 -2.86 -13.87
C MET A 95 -0.50 -1.87 -12.84
N ARG A 96 -0.50 -0.57 -13.16
CA ARG A 96 -0.98 0.49 -12.25
C ARG A 96 -2.36 0.18 -11.66
N ASN A 97 -3.28 -0.30 -12.49
CA ASN A 97 -4.64 -0.65 -12.06
C ASN A 97 -4.67 -1.80 -11.03
N MET A 98 -3.72 -2.75 -11.12
CA MET A 98 -3.58 -3.82 -10.13
C MET A 98 -3.01 -3.32 -8.82
N PHE A 99 -2.03 -2.41 -8.88
CA PHE A 99 -1.54 -1.73 -7.68
C PHE A 99 -2.66 -0.96 -7.00
N TYR A 100 -3.45 -0.21 -7.76
CA TYR A 100 -4.55 0.56 -7.21
C TYR A 100 -5.63 -0.33 -6.58
N ALA A 101 -5.95 -1.45 -7.23
CA ALA A 101 -6.84 -2.46 -6.68
C ALA A 101 -6.31 -3.00 -5.33
N LEU A 102 -5.02 -3.34 -5.27
CA LEU A 102 -4.37 -3.80 -4.04
C LEU A 102 -4.37 -2.73 -2.93
N PHE A 103 -4.16 -1.46 -3.29
CA PHE A 103 -4.21 -0.34 -2.35
C PHE A 103 -5.63 -0.09 -1.83
N ALA A 104 -6.65 -0.18 -2.69
CA ALA A 104 -8.03 -0.11 -2.25
C ALA A 104 -8.35 -1.19 -1.20
N VAL A 105 -7.81 -2.42 -1.37
CA VAL A 105 -7.97 -3.46 -0.33
C VAL A 105 -7.14 -3.16 0.92
N LEU A 106 -5.92 -2.64 0.76
CA LEU A 106 -5.03 -2.27 1.87
C LEU A 106 -5.63 -1.17 2.75
N PHE A 107 -6.44 -0.29 2.18
CA PHE A 107 -7.10 0.82 2.88
C PHE A 107 -8.57 0.53 3.20
N TRP A 108 -9.06 -0.66 2.87
CA TRP A 108 -10.43 -1.05 3.15
C TRP A 108 -10.74 -1.00 4.66
N PRO A 109 -11.98 -0.64 5.08
CA PRO A 109 -12.34 -0.55 6.50
C PRO A 109 -12.25 -1.88 7.27
N ASP A 110 -12.33 -3.03 6.60
CA ASP A 110 -12.23 -4.35 7.22
C ASP A 110 -10.79 -4.79 7.50
N TYR A 111 -10.53 -5.31 8.71
CA TYR A 111 -9.17 -5.71 9.11
C TYR A 111 -8.61 -6.89 8.34
N GLU A 112 -9.42 -7.92 8.04
CA GLU A 112 -8.94 -9.13 7.36
C GLU A 112 -8.62 -8.82 5.89
N ALA A 113 -9.42 -7.95 5.26
CA ALA A 113 -9.11 -7.42 3.93
C ALA A 113 -7.73 -6.72 3.91
N ARG A 114 -7.49 -5.80 4.86
CA ARG A 114 -6.19 -5.10 4.96
C ARG A 114 -5.04 -6.03 5.24
N LYS A 115 -5.22 -7.00 6.14
CA LYS A 115 -4.20 -7.99 6.48
C LYS A 115 -3.85 -8.83 5.26
N CYS A 116 -4.84 -9.29 4.50
CA CYS A 116 -4.65 -10.02 3.24
C CYS A 116 -3.80 -9.20 2.26
N ALA A 117 -4.14 -7.94 2.01
CA ALA A 117 -3.37 -7.05 1.14
C ALA A 117 -1.94 -6.78 1.67
N GLY A 118 -1.80 -6.62 2.99
CA GLY A 118 -0.50 -6.45 3.65
C GLY A 118 0.40 -7.68 3.52
N ASP A 119 -0.15 -8.88 3.68
CA ASP A 119 0.56 -10.15 3.51
C ASP A 119 1.00 -10.32 2.04
N ILE A 120 0.13 -9.98 1.08
CA ILE A 120 0.48 -9.98 -0.35
C ILE A 120 1.63 -9.03 -0.65
N LEU A 121 1.58 -7.79 -0.14
CA LEU A 121 2.66 -6.83 -0.31
C LEU A 121 3.96 -7.34 0.33
N GLY A 122 3.90 -7.89 1.54
CA GLY A 122 5.05 -8.49 2.22
C GLY A 122 5.69 -9.62 1.41
N ASN A 123 4.86 -10.49 0.83
CA ASN A 123 5.31 -11.58 -0.03
C ASN A 123 5.94 -11.04 -1.32
N CYS A 124 5.31 -10.10 -2.01
CA CYS A 124 5.86 -9.49 -3.22
C CYS A 124 7.18 -8.76 -2.94
N ILE A 125 7.29 -8.05 -1.82
CA ILE A 125 8.56 -7.40 -1.41
C ILE A 125 9.64 -8.45 -1.16
N THR A 126 9.30 -9.56 -0.51
CA THR A 126 10.25 -10.65 -0.22
C THR A 126 10.72 -11.34 -1.51
N ASP A 127 9.79 -11.61 -2.43
CA ASP A 127 10.05 -12.35 -3.66
C ASP A 127 10.74 -11.50 -4.73
N LYS A 128 10.36 -10.23 -4.84
CA LYS A 128 10.75 -9.35 -5.96
C LYS A 128 11.66 -8.19 -5.55
N GLY A 129 11.81 -7.94 -4.25
CA GLY A 129 12.77 -6.98 -3.69
C GLY A 129 12.53 -5.52 -4.10
N ILE A 130 13.62 -4.76 -4.21
CA ILE A 130 13.62 -3.30 -4.37
C ILE A 130 12.87 -2.85 -5.63
N ALA A 131 12.96 -3.60 -6.74
CA ALA A 131 12.27 -3.25 -7.97
C ALA A 131 10.75 -3.15 -7.76
N PHE A 132 10.18 -4.09 -6.99
CA PHE A 132 8.76 -4.07 -6.66
C PHE A 132 8.42 -2.89 -5.75
N CYS A 133 9.26 -2.63 -4.74
CA CYS A 133 9.06 -1.48 -3.85
C CYS A 133 8.99 -0.17 -4.63
N VAL A 134 9.89 0.05 -5.60
CA VAL A 134 9.89 1.28 -6.41
C VAL A 134 8.61 1.42 -7.22
N SER A 135 8.19 0.38 -7.96
CA SER A 135 6.95 0.43 -8.75
C SER A 135 5.69 0.55 -7.89
N ALA A 136 5.65 -0.14 -6.75
CA ALA A 136 4.54 -0.06 -5.81
C ALA A 136 4.44 1.35 -5.21
N LEU A 137 5.57 1.96 -4.84
CA LEU A 137 5.60 3.31 -4.28
C LEU A 137 5.22 4.38 -5.31
N ASP A 138 5.70 4.28 -6.55
CA ASP A 138 5.30 5.18 -7.63
C ASP A 138 3.79 5.06 -7.93
N SER A 139 3.28 3.83 -7.98
CA SER A 139 1.85 3.58 -8.13
C SER A 139 1.05 4.10 -6.94
N LEU A 140 1.55 3.95 -5.72
CA LEU A 140 0.89 4.46 -4.51
C LEU A 140 0.81 5.99 -4.55
N PHE A 141 1.87 6.66 -4.96
CA PHE A 141 1.87 8.11 -5.15
C PHE A 141 0.83 8.55 -6.19
N ASN A 142 0.78 7.88 -7.35
CA ASN A 142 -0.21 8.17 -8.38
C ASN A 142 -1.65 7.89 -7.89
N TYR A 143 -1.85 6.83 -7.11
CA TYR A 143 -3.14 6.49 -6.51
C TYR A 143 -3.62 7.59 -5.56
N ILE A 144 -2.73 8.08 -4.69
CA ILE A 144 -3.00 9.16 -3.74
C ILE A 144 -3.34 10.46 -4.45
N THR A 145 -2.49 10.87 -5.39
CA THR A 145 -2.62 12.17 -6.08
C THR A 145 -3.80 12.22 -7.03
N SER A 146 -4.24 11.09 -7.57
CA SER A 146 -5.42 10.99 -8.44
C SER A 146 -6.73 11.41 -7.78
N GLY A 147 -6.77 11.52 -6.44
CA GLY A 147 -8.01 11.77 -5.71
C GLY A 147 -8.93 10.56 -5.61
N LEU A 148 -8.57 9.40 -6.18
CA LEU A 148 -9.32 8.16 -5.97
C LEU A 148 -9.37 7.76 -4.50
N ALA A 149 -8.33 8.13 -3.76
CA ALA A 149 -8.26 7.93 -2.33
C ALA A 149 -9.05 9.00 -1.53
N GLN A 150 -9.60 10.05 -2.17
CA GLN A 150 -10.40 11.14 -1.52
C GLN A 150 -11.67 10.72 -0.83
N GLN A 151 -12.27 9.59 -1.21
CA GLN A 151 -13.43 9.05 -0.49
C GLN A 151 -13.05 8.36 0.83
N GLU A 152 -11.76 8.12 1.12
CA GLU A 152 -11.28 7.30 2.26
C GLU A 152 -10.34 8.08 3.22
N TRP A 153 -10.44 9.41 3.29
CA TRP A 153 -9.46 10.27 4.00
C TRP A 153 -9.36 10.03 5.50
N ASN A 154 -10.41 9.55 6.15
CA ASN A 154 -10.38 9.24 7.60
C ASN A 154 -9.70 7.89 7.92
N ASP A 155 -9.48 7.01 6.92
CA ASP A 155 -8.96 5.64 7.12
C ASP A 155 -7.49 5.45 6.63
N MET A 156 -6.85 6.52 6.11
CA MET A 156 -5.49 6.51 5.53
C MET A 156 -4.33 6.32 6.53
N ARG A 157 -4.61 6.08 7.82
CA ARG A 157 -3.57 5.82 8.82
C ARG A 157 -2.60 4.71 8.37
N ASN A 158 -3.11 3.68 7.72
CA ASN A 158 -2.30 2.57 7.19
C ASN A 158 -1.38 2.98 6.03
N MET A 159 -1.80 3.96 5.22
CA MET A 159 -1.00 4.50 4.13
C MET A 159 0.20 5.28 4.67
N PHE A 160 -0.06 6.14 5.64
CA PHE A 160 0.99 6.86 6.35
C PHE A 160 1.93 5.87 7.04
N TYR A 161 1.43 4.79 7.63
CA TYR A 161 2.27 3.76 8.25
C TYR A 161 3.17 3.06 7.24
N ALA A 162 2.68 2.78 6.02
CA ALA A 162 3.50 2.22 4.94
C ALA A 162 4.58 3.20 4.49
N LEU A 163 4.23 4.48 4.29
CA LEU A 163 5.19 5.52 3.94
C LEU A 163 6.26 5.69 5.04
N PHE A 164 5.86 5.67 6.30
CA PHE A 164 6.77 5.76 7.45
C PHE A 164 7.66 4.52 7.56
N ALA A 165 7.11 3.32 7.37
CA ALA A 165 7.89 2.09 7.34
C ALA A 165 9.04 2.18 6.33
N VAL A 166 8.79 2.74 5.14
CA VAL A 166 9.82 2.94 4.11
C VAL A 166 10.75 4.11 4.42
N LEU A 167 10.24 5.24 4.91
CA LEU A 167 11.06 6.39 5.36
C LEU A 167 12.06 6.03 6.45
N PHE A 168 11.73 5.01 7.26
CA PHE A 168 12.56 4.52 8.35
C PHE A 168 13.25 3.20 8.04
N TRP A 169 13.16 2.74 6.79
CA TRP A 169 13.81 1.53 6.33
C TRP A 169 15.35 1.69 6.31
N PRO A 170 16.15 0.63 6.51
CA PRO A 170 17.61 0.74 6.53
C PRO A 170 18.26 1.07 5.18
N ASP A 171 17.59 0.79 4.06
CA ASP A 171 18.09 1.08 2.71
C ASP A 171 17.96 2.58 2.35
N TYR A 172 18.99 3.15 1.74
CA TYR A 172 19.01 4.58 1.41
C TYR A 172 18.09 4.94 0.24
N GLU A 173 18.05 4.14 -0.83
CA GLU A 173 17.26 4.43 -2.02
C GLU A 173 15.75 4.31 -1.72
N ALA A 174 15.36 3.32 -0.92
CA ALA A 174 13.99 3.19 -0.43
C ALA A 174 13.56 4.45 0.37
N ARG A 175 14.42 4.92 1.29
CA ARG A 175 14.15 6.14 2.06
C ARG A 175 14.09 7.37 1.19
N LYS A 176 14.97 7.49 0.19
CA LYS A 176 14.99 8.61 -0.74
C LYS A 176 13.69 8.67 -1.53
N CYS A 177 13.25 7.54 -2.10
CA CYS A 177 11.98 7.43 -2.81
C CYS A 177 10.79 7.84 -1.91
N ALA A 178 10.70 7.32 -0.69
CA ALA A 178 9.64 7.71 0.24
C ALA A 178 9.73 9.19 0.67
N SER A 179 10.94 9.73 0.77
CA SER A 179 11.14 11.17 1.02
C SER A 179 10.66 12.01 -0.16
N ASP A 180 10.95 11.61 -1.40
CA ASP A 180 10.52 12.32 -2.60
C ASP A 180 8.99 12.29 -2.73
N ILE A 181 8.36 11.15 -2.46
CA ILE A 181 6.90 11.01 -2.36
C ILE A 181 6.33 11.97 -1.31
N LEU A 182 6.91 11.98 -0.11
CA LEU A 182 6.51 12.89 0.96
C LEU A 182 6.60 14.36 0.50
N GLY A 183 7.69 14.74 -0.18
CA GLY A 183 7.88 16.10 -0.70
C GLY A 183 6.88 16.49 -1.78
N ASN A 184 6.54 15.56 -2.68
CA ASN A 184 5.54 15.79 -3.72
C ASN A 184 4.14 15.93 -3.11
N CYS A 185 3.77 15.09 -2.15
CA CYS A 185 2.49 15.20 -1.44
C CYS A 185 2.35 16.52 -0.68
N ILE A 186 3.42 16.97 -0.01
CA ILE A 186 3.45 18.28 0.64
C ILE A 186 3.25 19.41 -0.38
N THR A 187 3.89 19.31 -1.54
CA THR A 187 3.77 20.33 -2.60
C THR A 187 2.36 20.39 -3.19
N ASP A 188 1.72 19.23 -3.40
CA ASP A 188 0.40 19.14 -4.03
C ASP A 188 -0.76 19.43 -3.06
N LYS A 189 -0.66 18.94 -1.82
CA LYS A 189 -1.76 18.99 -0.83
C LYS A 189 -1.51 19.97 0.32
N GLY A 190 -0.31 20.53 0.42
CA GLY A 190 0.03 21.56 1.40
C GLY A 190 -0.15 21.11 2.85
N ILE A 191 -0.57 22.04 3.70
CA ILE A 191 -0.65 21.85 5.14
C ILE A 191 -1.64 20.75 5.57
N ALA A 192 -2.74 20.55 4.84
CA ALA A 192 -3.78 19.58 5.20
C ALA A 192 -3.23 18.14 5.20
N PHE A 193 -2.37 17.83 4.21
CA PHE A 193 -1.64 16.58 4.19
C PHE A 193 -0.66 16.48 5.36
N CYS A 194 0.06 17.58 5.66
CA CYS A 194 1.05 17.57 6.73
C CYS A 194 0.43 17.36 8.11
N VAL A 195 -0.73 17.96 8.41
CA VAL A 195 -1.48 17.72 9.65
C VAL A 195 -1.82 16.23 9.77
N SER A 196 -2.39 15.64 8.72
CA SER A 196 -2.79 14.22 8.71
C SER A 196 -1.59 13.28 8.82
N ALA A 197 -0.48 13.62 8.18
CA ALA A 197 0.78 12.89 8.26
C ALA A 197 1.39 12.97 9.66
N LEU A 198 1.39 14.15 10.30
CA LEU A 198 1.89 14.33 11.67
C LEU A 198 1.05 13.57 12.68
N ASP A 199 -0.29 13.64 12.59
CA ASP A 199 -1.19 12.87 13.45
C ASP A 199 -0.98 11.36 13.29
N SER A 200 -0.85 10.89 12.04
CA SER A 200 -0.54 9.49 11.77
C SER A 200 0.85 9.09 12.25
N LEU A 201 1.85 9.97 12.13
CA LEU A 201 3.22 9.70 12.59
C LEU A 201 3.26 9.58 14.11
N PHE A 202 2.50 10.42 14.82
CA PHE A 202 2.32 10.31 16.27
C PHE A 202 1.76 8.93 16.64
N HIS A 203 0.67 8.50 15.99
CA HIS A 203 0.08 7.20 16.22
C HIS A 203 1.00 6.03 15.84
N TYR A 204 1.76 6.15 14.75
CA TYR A 204 2.71 5.14 14.30
C TYR A 204 3.83 4.90 15.31
N ILE A 205 4.32 5.98 15.95
CA ILE A 205 5.39 5.92 16.94
C ILE A 205 4.86 5.44 18.28
N THR A 206 3.75 6.01 18.76
CA THR A 206 3.19 5.68 20.07
C THR A 206 2.61 4.26 20.15
N SER A 207 2.20 3.68 19.02
CA SER A 207 1.76 2.27 18.95
C SER A 207 2.89 1.24 19.02
N GLY A 208 4.16 1.67 18.96
CA GLY A 208 5.32 0.77 18.92
C GLY A 208 5.55 0.07 17.57
N LEU A 209 4.70 0.30 16.57
CA LEU A 209 4.82 -0.28 15.23
C LEU A 209 6.13 0.13 14.54
N ALA A 210 6.52 1.39 14.68
CA ALA A 210 7.79 1.91 14.15
C ALA A 210 9.00 1.06 14.59
N GLN A 211 9.03 0.69 15.87
CA GLN A 211 10.11 -0.11 16.45
C GLN A 211 10.04 -1.58 15.97
N GLN A 212 8.85 -2.15 15.86
CA GLN A 212 8.66 -3.51 15.34
C GLN A 212 9.11 -3.65 13.88
N VAL A 213 8.71 -2.70 13.02
CA VAL A 213 9.10 -2.68 11.61
C VAL A 213 10.60 -2.49 11.46
N HIS A 214 11.19 -1.54 12.20
CA HIS A 214 12.63 -1.29 12.17
C HIS A 214 13.43 -2.52 12.62
N LYS A 215 12.99 -3.20 13.68
CA LYS A 215 13.62 -4.45 14.16
C LYS A 215 13.58 -5.54 13.09
N ARG A 216 12.42 -5.78 12.46
CA ARG A 216 12.28 -6.76 11.36
C ARG A 216 13.16 -6.43 10.14
N ALA A 217 13.26 -5.14 9.80
CA ALA A 217 14.08 -4.69 8.67
C ALA A 217 15.59 -4.79 8.94
N THR A 218 16.01 -4.77 10.22
CA THR A 218 17.43 -4.80 10.62
C THR A 218 17.92 -6.17 11.08
N THR A 219 17.02 -7.11 11.43
CA THR A 219 17.37 -8.49 11.85
C THR A 219 18.11 -9.33 10.81
N THR A 220 18.31 -8.84 9.59
CA THR A 220 19.24 -9.44 8.62
C THR A 220 20.72 -9.11 8.88
N LYS A 221 21.03 -8.22 9.84
CA LYS A 221 22.40 -7.90 10.28
C LYS A 221 22.45 -7.64 11.80
N ASP A 222 23.15 -8.52 12.52
CA ASP A 222 23.45 -8.52 13.96
C ASP A 222 22.33 -8.93 14.93
N GLU A 223 22.46 -10.16 15.44
CA GLU A 223 21.88 -10.58 16.72
C GLU A 223 22.59 -9.84 17.87
N GLY A 224 21.86 -9.02 18.64
CA GLY A 224 22.30 -8.63 19.99
C GLY A 224 22.26 -7.16 20.38
N ASN A 225 21.86 -6.24 19.52
CA ASN A 225 21.58 -4.86 19.95
C ASN A 225 20.16 -4.47 19.55
N ASP A 226 19.30 -4.18 20.54
CA ASP A 226 18.05 -3.47 20.34
C ASP A 226 18.38 -2.07 19.82
N ARG A 227 18.63 -1.95 18.51
CA ARG A 227 18.85 -0.68 17.85
C ARG A 227 17.53 0.06 17.84
N ILE A 228 17.41 1.01 18.77
CA ILE A 228 16.37 2.01 18.79
C ILE A 228 16.40 2.73 17.44
N MET A 229 15.21 2.95 16.88
CA MET A 229 14.98 3.70 15.65
C MET A 229 15.86 4.96 15.60
N ASN A 230 16.57 5.17 14.48
CA ASN A 230 17.55 6.25 14.39
C ASN A 230 16.86 7.63 14.41
N ASN A 231 17.05 8.37 15.51
CA ASN A 231 16.52 9.73 15.70
C ASN A 231 16.83 10.68 14.54
N LYS A 232 17.92 10.47 13.78
CA LYS A 232 18.23 11.30 12.60
C LYS A 232 17.22 11.12 11.47
N LEU A 233 16.71 9.91 11.24
CA LEU A 233 15.71 9.64 10.20
C LEU A 233 14.37 10.27 10.57
N PHE A 234 14.00 10.15 11.85
CA PHE A 234 12.82 10.78 12.40
C PHE A 234 12.91 12.32 12.30
N SER A 235 14.02 12.92 12.72
CA SER A 235 14.23 14.37 12.59
C SER A 235 14.20 14.84 11.14
N ALA A 236 14.69 14.05 10.19
CA ALA A 236 14.63 14.38 8.77
C ALA A 236 13.19 14.38 8.22
N ALA A 237 12.38 13.37 8.58
CA ALA A 237 10.97 13.32 8.21
C ALA A 237 10.17 14.48 8.84
N MET A 238 10.41 14.76 10.12
CA MET A 238 9.82 15.89 10.83
C MET A 238 10.20 17.23 10.21
N HIS A 239 11.48 17.43 9.91
CA HIS A 239 11.93 18.66 9.25
C HIS A 239 11.23 18.87 7.90
N LYS A 240 11.04 17.80 7.12
CA LYS A 240 10.36 17.89 5.83
C LYS A 240 8.88 18.21 5.97
N LEU A 241 8.19 17.65 6.97
CA LEU A 241 6.79 17.95 7.27
C LEU A 241 6.58 19.34 7.88
N LEU A 242 7.52 19.82 8.70
CA LEU A 242 7.40 21.09 9.42
C LEU A 242 7.77 22.30 8.58
N ILE A 243 8.67 22.16 7.60
CA ILE A 243 9.18 23.29 6.80
C ILE A 243 8.12 23.90 5.86
N SER A 244 7.04 23.16 5.56
CA SER A 244 5.95 23.64 4.71
C SER A 244 4.98 24.59 5.41
N PHE A 245 5.13 24.81 6.72
CA PHE A 245 4.27 25.71 7.47
C PHE A 245 4.66 27.17 7.29
N ASP A 246 3.74 27.99 6.77
CA ASP A 246 3.85 29.45 6.75
C ASP A 246 2.68 30.10 7.49
N ALA A 247 2.89 30.47 8.75
CA ALA A 247 1.86 31.07 9.62
C ALA A 247 1.14 32.30 9.03
N LYS A 248 1.68 32.94 7.98
CA LYS A 248 1.02 34.08 7.31
C LYS A 248 -0.02 33.65 6.27
N GLN A 249 0.07 32.42 5.78
CA GLN A 249 -0.78 31.89 4.71
C GLN A 249 -1.85 30.91 5.22
N GLU A 250 -1.69 30.41 6.44
CA GLU A 250 -2.57 29.37 6.98
C GLU A 250 -3.77 29.94 7.74
N ASP A 251 -4.90 29.24 7.60
CA ASP A 251 -6.05 29.43 8.46
C ASP A 251 -5.68 29.10 9.92
N PHE A 252 -6.27 29.84 10.86
CA PHE A 252 -5.92 29.74 12.29
C PHE A 252 -6.13 28.33 12.84
N ASP A 253 -7.25 27.66 12.52
CA ASP A 253 -7.56 26.34 13.05
C ASP A 253 -6.65 25.26 12.47
N MET A 254 -6.29 25.41 11.19
CA MET A 254 -5.36 24.52 10.52
C MET A 254 -3.92 24.69 11.05
N GLY A 255 -3.51 25.94 11.30
CA GLY A 255 -2.21 26.24 11.89
C GLY A 255 -2.06 25.72 13.33
N VAL A 256 -3.11 25.85 14.16
CA VAL A 256 -3.13 25.28 15.51
C VAL A 256 -3.04 23.75 15.46
N SER A 257 -3.79 23.10 14.56
CA SER A 257 -3.76 21.64 14.40
C SER A 257 -2.39 21.13 13.98
N PHE A 258 -1.74 21.84 13.06
CA PHE A 258 -0.39 21.53 12.60
C PHE A 258 0.66 21.64 13.71
N ILE A 259 0.68 22.77 14.43
CA ILE A 259 1.61 23.01 15.54
C ILE A 259 1.39 21.96 16.63
N THR A 260 0.14 21.68 16.98
CA THR A 260 -0.20 20.68 18.01
C THR A 260 0.30 19.30 17.63
N SER A 261 0.03 18.86 16.39
CA SER A 261 0.49 17.55 15.89
C SER A 261 2.01 17.47 15.84
N GLY A 262 2.68 18.54 15.38
CA GLY A 262 4.15 18.64 15.35
C GLY A 262 4.78 18.56 16.74
N LEU A 263 4.18 19.21 17.74
CA LEU A 263 4.61 19.15 19.14
C LEU A 263 4.41 17.77 19.74
N LEU A 264 3.25 17.14 19.54
CA LEU A 264 2.95 15.79 20.03
C LEU A 264 3.99 14.77 19.53
N VAL A 265 4.29 14.80 18.23
CA VAL A 265 5.30 13.94 17.62
C VAL A 265 6.70 14.21 18.19
N SER A 266 7.06 15.49 18.37
CA SER A 266 8.36 15.89 18.93
C SER A 266 8.56 15.41 20.37
N CYS A 267 7.52 15.51 21.21
CA CYS A 267 7.53 15.00 22.59
C CYS A 267 7.71 13.48 22.66
N CYS A 268 7.14 12.71 21.72
CA CYS A 268 7.32 11.26 21.67
C CYS A 268 8.75 10.83 21.33
N SER A 269 9.48 11.62 20.56
CA SER A 269 10.88 11.33 20.22
C SER A 269 11.84 11.50 21.40
N GLU A 270 11.48 12.32 22.38
CA GLU A 270 12.21 12.48 23.64
C GLU A 270 11.83 11.38 24.65
N LEU A 271 10.57 10.91 24.65
CA LEU A 271 10.09 9.83 25.52
C LEU A 271 10.78 8.47 25.27
N GLY A 272 11.30 8.22 24.07
CA GLY A 272 12.16 7.06 23.78
C GLY A 272 13.46 7.03 24.60
N LYS A 273 13.88 8.16 25.20
CA LYS A 273 14.99 8.21 26.17
C LYS A 273 14.55 7.91 27.60
N LEU A 274 13.26 8.04 27.93
CA LEU A 274 12.72 7.89 29.29
C LEU A 274 12.24 6.47 29.60
N GLN A 275 12.07 5.58 28.61
CA GLN A 275 11.77 4.16 28.84
C GLN A 275 12.99 3.31 29.28
N ILE A 276 14.09 3.96 29.66
CA ILE A 276 15.30 3.32 30.26
C ILE A 276 15.50 3.84 31.71
N LEU A 277 14.42 3.93 32.48
CA LEU A 277 14.46 4.04 33.94
C LEU A 277 13.48 3.05 34.55
#